data_AF-A0A8H5QJK5-F1
#
_entry.id   AF-A0A8H5QJK5-F1
#
_cell.length_a   1.000
_cell.length_b   1.000
_cell.length_c   1.000
_cell.angle_alpha   90.00
_cell.angle_beta   90.00
_cell.angle_gamma   90.00
#
_symmetry.space_group_name_H-M   'P 1'
#
loop_
_entity.id
_entity.type
_entity.pdbx_description
1 polymer ?
#
loop_
_entity_poly.entity_id
_entity_poly.type
_entity_poly.pdbx_seq_one_letter_code
_entity_poly.pdbx_strand_id
1 'polypeptide(L)'
;MMQLQELEFPYAFRKARTISLLKAGGIPTMSKLFAVTGQNNARNGGKRAVDTEILIREVQHNSRLSSRYQTAVARMNYLHSRYRQAGKILDEDLLHTLGSSVVEISRIFESEEWRPLSEVEKCAVGVVHMALGQDMEIPFNFLPSSSAGWRDGIHFATELRDWTLRYEANVALPTEANDRYVRVYVDGIFPRLTTGMRMLLRKIIGSELDSVMRESLG
;
A
#
# COMPACT_ATOMS: atom_id res chain seq x y z
N MET A 1 4.66 0.72 16.96
CA MET A 1 3.39 0.97 16.24
C MET A 1 2.26 0.00 16.63
N MET A 2 2.50 -1.04 17.44
CA MET A 2 1.46 -2.02 17.83
C MET A 2 0.29 -1.41 18.59
N GLN A 3 0.54 -0.65 19.66
CA GLN A 3 -0.52 -0.01 20.47
C GLN A 3 -1.42 0.90 19.63
N LEU A 4 -0.85 1.67 18.70
CA LEU A 4 -1.62 2.52 17.78
C LEU A 4 -2.57 1.71 16.89
N GLN A 5 -2.18 0.52 16.48
CA GLN A 5 -2.95 -0.30 15.55
C GLN A 5 -3.94 -1.25 16.22
N GLU A 6 -3.74 -1.60 17.49
CA GLU A 6 -4.60 -2.56 18.20
C GLU A 6 -5.53 -1.87 19.20
N LEU A 7 -5.15 -0.72 19.74
CA LEU A 7 -5.86 -0.08 20.84
C LEU A 7 -6.37 1.32 20.45
N GLU A 8 -5.48 2.20 19.99
CA GLU A 8 -5.83 3.63 19.80
C GLU A 8 -6.61 3.87 18.50
N PHE A 9 -6.10 3.38 17.37
CA PHE A 9 -6.60 3.68 16.02
C PHE A 9 -6.73 2.44 15.12
N PRO A 10 -7.33 1.34 15.60
CA PRO A 10 -7.39 0.09 14.82
C PRO A 10 -8.13 0.25 13.49
N TYR A 11 -9.14 1.13 13.44
CA TYR A 11 -9.90 1.39 12.24
C TYR A 11 -9.08 2.19 11.20
N ALA A 12 -8.50 3.34 11.57
CA ALA A 12 -7.70 4.14 10.64
C ALA A 12 -6.53 3.38 10.05
N PHE A 13 -5.76 2.65 10.87
CA PHE A 13 -4.63 1.88 10.33
C PHE A 13 -5.07 0.75 9.40
N ARG A 14 -6.20 0.08 9.70
CA ARG A 14 -6.76 -0.93 8.78
C ARG A 14 -7.25 -0.29 7.49
N LYS A 15 -7.94 0.85 7.58
CA LYS A 15 -8.42 1.60 6.41
C LYS A 15 -7.24 2.07 5.53
N ALA A 16 -6.21 2.65 6.14
CA ALA A 16 -4.99 3.08 5.44
C ALA A 16 -4.31 1.92 4.70
N ARG A 17 -4.19 0.75 5.34
CA ARG A 17 -3.67 -0.46 4.68
C ARG A 17 -4.53 -0.87 3.48
N THR A 18 -5.85 -0.96 3.67
CA THR A 18 -6.77 -1.40 2.61
C THR A 18 -6.70 -0.46 1.40
N ILE A 19 -6.70 0.85 1.63
CA ILE A 19 -6.63 1.85 0.56
C ILE A 19 -5.25 1.81 -0.10
N SER A 20 -4.16 1.78 0.66
CA SER A 20 -2.80 1.65 0.12
C SER A 20 -2.65 0.43 -0.80
N LEU A 21 -3.17 -0.74 -0.41
CA LEU A 21 -3.16 -1.95 -1.24
C LEU A 21 -4.05 -1.85 -2.48
N LEU A 22 -5.12 -1.04 -2.43
CA LEU A 22 -5.95 -0.74 -3.59
C LEU A 22 -5.20 0.17 -4.58
N LYS A 23 -4.48 1.19 -4.09
CA LYS A 23 -3.68 2.13 -4.91
C LYS A 23 -2.61 1.42 -5.75
N ALA A 24 -2.07 0.29 -5.31
CA ALA A 24 -1.19 -0.54 -6.14
C ALA A 24 -1.84 -0.97 -7.47
N GLY A 25 -3.16 -1.12 -7.49
CA GLY A 25 -3.91 -1.40 -8.71
C GLY A 25 -4.06 -0.21 -9.66
N GLY A 26 -3.73 1.02 -9.23
CA GLY A 26 -3.75 2.24 -10.03
C GLY A 26 -2.48 2.42 -10.87
N ILE A 27 -1.39 1.72 -10.53
CA ILE A 27 -0.15 1.81 -11.30
C ILE A 27 -0.17 0.78 -12.45
N PRO A 28 -0.02 1.19 -13.73
CA PRO A 28 -0.17 0.29 -14.88
C PRO A 28 0.77 -0.93 -14.89
N THR A 29 2.03 -0.76 -14.44
CA THR A 29 3.02 -1.85 -14.32
C THR A 29 2.53 -2.95 -13.37
N MET A 30 2.04 -2.55 -12.20
CA MET A 30 1.52 -3.45 -11.17
C MET A 30 0.18 -4.09 -11.56
N SER A 31 -0.78 -3.31 -12.08
CA SER A 31 -2.09 -3.85 -12.49
C SER A 31 -1.98 -4.86 -13.62
N LYS A 32 -1.07 -4.61 -14.59
CA LYS A 32 -0.71 -5.59 -15.62
C LYS A 32 -0.12 -6.86 -15.02
N LEU A 33 0.77 -6.76 -14.04
CA LEU A 33 1.34 -7.93 -13.37
C LEU A 33 0.26 -8.74 -12.64
N PHE A 34 -0.65 -8.08 -11.94
CA PHE A 34 -1.78 -8.74 -11.27
C PHE A 34 -2.67 -9.51 -12.24
N ALA A 35 -2.90 -8.97 -13.44
CA ALA A 35 -3.67 -9.64 -14.47
C ALA A 35 -2.98 -10.92 -15.00
N VAL A 36 -1.68 -10.85 -15.31
CA VAL A 36 -0.95 -11.98 -15.93
C VAL A 36 -0.57 -13.09 -14.95
N THR A 37 -0.44 -12.78 -13.66
CA THR A 37 -0.12 -13.79 -12.63
C THR A 37 -1.30 -14.72 -12.30
N GLY A 38 -2.50 -14.37 -12.74
CA GLY A 38 -3.72 -15.11 -12.40
C GLY A 38 -4.07 -15.05 -10.91
N GLN A 39 -3.45 -14.15 -10.15
CA GLN A 39 -3.74 -13.97 -8.72
C GLN A 39 -4.81 -12.91 -8.47
N ASN A 40 -5.18 -12.13 -9.48
CA ASN A 40 -6.26 -11.15 -9.41
C ASN A 40 -7.47 -11.57 -10.26
N ASN A 41 -8.17 -12.60 -9.79
CA ASN A 41 -9.45 -13.07 -10.32
C ASN A 41 -10.41 -13.39 -9.17
N ALA A 42 -11.69 -13.66 -9.48
CA ALA A 42 -12.72 -13.92 -8.47
C ALA A 42 -12.39 -15.10 -7.53
N ARG A 43 -11.59 -16.07 -7.98
CA ARG A 43 -11.21 -17.25 -7.17
C ARG A 43 -10.07 -16.94 -6.20
N ASN A 44 -9.05 -16.20 -6.65
CA ASN A 44 -7.80 -16.02 -5.92
C ASN A 44 -7.67 -14.64 -5.25
N GLY A 45 -8.41 -13.63 -5.74
CA GLY A 45 -8.24 -12.23 -5.33
C GLY A 45 -8.47 -11.98 -3.85
N GLY A 46 -9.56 -12.54 -3.29
CA GLY A 46 -9.85 -12.42 -1.85
C GLY A 46 -8.78 -13.06 -0.98
N LYS A 47 -8.33 -14.27 -1.31
CA LYS A 47 -7.23 -14.95 -0.60
C LYS A 47 -5.95 -14.13 -0.67
N ARG A 48 -5.57 -13.64 -1.85
CA ARG A 48 -4.39 -12.78 -2.05
C ARG A 48 -4.45 -11.54 -1.17
N ALA A 49 -5.60 -10.86 -1.12
CA ALA A 49 -5.78 -9.66 -0.31
C ALA A 49 -5.54 -9.95 1.18
N VAL A 50 -6.13 -11.02 1.70
CA VAL A 50 -5.98 -11.44 3.11
C VAL A 50 -4.55 -11.89 3.41
N ASP A 51 -3.93 -12.69 2.54
CA ASP A 51 -2.53 -13.14 2.71
C ASP A 51 -1.58 -11.93 2.79
N THR A 52 -1.77 -10.93 1.92
CA THR A 52 -0.98 -9.70 1.95
C THR A 52 -1.23 -8.91 3.24
N GLU A 53 -2.48 -8.74 3.67
CA GLU A 53 -2.80 -8.04 4.91
C GLU A 53 -2.12 -8.69 6.12
N ILE A 54 -2.13 -10.03 6.20
CA ILE A 54 -1.46 -10.77 7.28
C ILE A 54 0.03 -10.46 7.30
N LEU A 55 0.73 -10.57 6.16
CA LEU A 55 2.17 -10.29 6.09
C LEU A 55 2.50 -8.84 6.51
N ILE A 56 1.71 -7.87 6.06
CA ILE A 56 1.90 -6.47 6.45
C ILE A 56 1.63 -6.28 7.95
N ARG A 57 0.60 -6.92 8.51
CA ARG A 57 0.36 -6.87 9.96
C ARG A 57 1.54 -7.49 10.72
N GLU A 58 2.09 -8.63 10.30
CA GLU A 58 3.23 -9.23 10.98
C GLU A 58 4.42 -8.25 11.11
N VAL A 59 4.73 -7.52 10.04
CA VAL A 59 5.80 -6.51 10.04
C VAL A 59 5.47 -5.31 10.93
N GLN A 60 4.21 -4.87 10.94
CA GLN A 60 3.79 -3.66 11.65
C GLN A 60 3.57 -3.88 13.17
N HIS A 61 3.28 -5.11 13.60
CA HIS A 61 2.95 -5.42 15.00
C HIS A 61 4.15 -5.96 15.78
N ASN A 62 5.00 -6.77 15.14
CA ASN A 62 6.08 -7.43 15.85
C ASN A 62 7.39 -6.64 15.79
N SER A 63 8.25 -6.85 16.78
CA SER A 63 9.63 -6.34 16.75
C SER A 63 10.37 -6.87 15.53
N ARG A 64 11.24 -6.05 14.93
CA ARG A 64 12.15 -6.43 13.83
C ARG A 64 13.04 -7.64 14.18
N LEU A 65 13.31 -7.84 15.46
CA LEU A 65 14.10 -8.97 15.98
C LEU A 65 13.29 -10.26 16.18
N SER A 66 11.97 -10.22 15.98
CA SER A 66 11.11 -11.39 16.16
C SER A 66 11.14 -12.32 14.95
N SER A 67 10.95 -13.62 15.20
CA SER A 67 10.80 -14.62 14.14
C SER A 67 9.59 -14.34 13.24
N ARG A 68 8.50 -13.78 13.79
CA ARG A 68 7.29 -13.42 13.05
C ARG A 68 7.56 -12.34 12.01
N TYR A 69 8.24 -11.26 12.41
CA TYR A 69 8.66 -10.20 11.49
C TYR A 69 9.56 -10.75 10.39
N GLN A 70 10.63 -11.46 10.77
CA GLN A 70 11.62 -11.96 9.82
C GLN A 70 11.01 -12.95 8.83
N THR A 71 10.09 -13.81 9.28
CA THR A 71 9.37 -14.75 8.42
C THR A 71 8.48 -14.01 7.42
N ALA A 72 7.80 -12.96 7.84
CA ALA A 72 6.94 -12.17 6.96
C ALA A 72 7.75 -11.43 5.87
N VAL A 73 8.86 -10.79 6.25
CA VAL A 73 9.79 -10.16 5.31
C VAL A 73 10.37 -11.20 4.34
N ALA A 74 10.90 -12.31 4.84
CA ALA A 74 11.46 -13.37 4.00
C ALA A 74 10.41 -13.91 3.00
N ARG A 75 9.15 -14.04 3.44
CA ARG A 75 8.05 -14.45 2.56
C ARG A 75 7.76 -13.41 1.48
N MET A 76 7.74 -12.12 1.80
CA MET A 76 7.57 -11.05 0.81
C MET A 76 8.73 -11.04 -0.20
N ASN A 77 9.97 -11.12 0.27
CA ASN A 77 11.15 -11.16 -0.59
C ASN A 77 11.14 -12.39 -1.50
N TYR A 78 10.78 -13.57 -0.98
CA TYR A 78 10.63 -14.78 -1.78
C TYR A 78 9.59 -14.59 -2.90
N LEU A 79 8.40 -14.08 -2.57
CA LEU A 79 7.31 -13.89 -3.53
C LEU A 79 7.66 -12.86 -4.61
N HIS A 80 8.40 -11.80 -4.27
CA HIS A 80 8.79 -10.76 -5.21
C HIS A 80 10.06 -11.10 -6.02
N SER A 81 10.97 -11.94 -5.49
CA SER A 81 12.32 -12.20 -6.05
C SER A 81 12.31 -12.52 -7.55
N ARG A 82 11.54 -13.53 -7.96
CA ARG A 82 11.38 -13.96 -9.36
C ARG A 82 10.93 -12.80 -10.27
N TYR A 83 10.00 -11.98 -9.81
CA TYR A 83 9.43 -10.91 -10.63
C TYR A 83 10.37 -9.71 -10.71
N ARG A 84 11.12 -9.41 -9.64
CA ARG A 84 12.19 -8.40 -9.67
C ARG A 84 13.30 -8.81 -10.63
N GLN A 85 13.80 -10.05 -10.52
CA GLN A 85 14.83 -10.60 -11.42
C GLN A 85 14.41 -10.58 -12.90
N ALA A 86 13.11 -10.76 -13.18
CA ALA A 86 12.56 -10.71 -14.53
C ALA A 86 12.17 -9.29 -15.00
N GLY A 87 12.48 -8.24 -14.24
CA GLY A 87 12.13 -6.85 -14.57
C GLY A 87 10.61 -6.60 -14.64
N LYS A 88 9.82 -7.30 -13.83
CA LYS A 88 8.35 -7.20 -13.77
C LYS A 88 7.83 -6.46 -12.54
N ILE A 89 8.62 -6.41 -11.48
CA ILE A 89 8.41 -5.51 -10.35
C ILE A 89 9.58 -4.55 -10.38
N LEU A 90 9.29 -3.27 -10.62
CA LEU A 90 10.28 -2.21 -10.66
C LEU A 90 10.59 -1.71 -9.24
N ASP A 91 11.72 -1.04 -9.06
CA ASP A 91 12.07 -0.47 -7.76
C ASP A 91 11.10 0.68 -7.39
N GLU A 92 10.63 1.45 -8.37
CA GLU A 92 9.58 2.44 -8.20
C GLU A 92 8.24 1.82 -7.80
N ASP A 93 7.90 0.62 -8.28
CA ASP A 93 6.66 -0.08 -7.89
C ASP A 93 6.68 -0.43 -6.39
N LEU A 94 7.84 -0.91 -5.91
CA LEU A 94 8.04 -1.24 -4.50
C LEU A 94 8.09 0.02 -3.64
N LEU A 95 8.80 1.06 -4.07
CA LEU A 95 8.87 2.32 -3.34
C LEU A 95 7.50 3.01 -3.27
N HIS A 96 6.72 2.97 -4.35
CA HIS A 96 5.33 3.44 -4.36
C HIS A 96 4.49 2.67 -3.38
N THR A 97 4.52 1.33 -3.41
CA THR A 97 3.70 0.51 -2.49
C THR A 97 4.06 0.79 -1.02
N LEU A 98 5.35 0.98 -0.72
CA LEU A 98 5.80 1.38 0.61
C LEU A 98 5.26 2.77 0.98
N GLY A 99 5.37 3.74 0.07
CA GLY A 99 5.00 5.12 0.31
C GLY A 99 3.50 5.41 0.30
N SER A 100 2.69 4.69 -0.48
CA SER A 100 1.23 4.79 -0.45
C SER A 100 0.69 4.49 0.95
N SER A 101 1.36 3.62 1.72
CA SER A 101 0.98 3.37 3.12
C SER A 101 1.19 4.60 4.00
N VAL A 102 2.30 5.33 3.80
CA VAL A 102 2.57 6.59 4.53
C VAL A 102 1.58 7.68 4.10
N VAL A 103 1.31 7.80 2.79
CA VAL A 103 0.32 8.75 2.25
C VAL A 103 -1.05 8.53 2.89
N GLU A 104 -1.55 7.28 2.90
CA GLU A 104 -2.88 6.99 3.43
C GLU A 104 -2.95 7.09 4.95
N ILE A 105 -1.89 6.72 5.68
CA ILE A 105 -1.81 6.97 7.13
C ILE A 105 -1.91 8.47 7.40
N SER A 106 -1.10 9.30 6.75
CA SER A 106 -1.15 10.76 6.96
C SER A 106 -2.53 11.32 6.63
N ARG A 107 -3.09 10.98 5.45
CA ARG A 107 -4.37 11.50 5.00
C ARG A 107 -5.51 11.16 5.95
N ILE A 108 -5.67 9.88 6.31
CA ILE A 108 -6.79 9.42 7.14
C ILE A 108 -6.72 10.03 8.53
N PHE A 109 -5.52 10.12 9.12
CA PHE A 109 -5.36 10.74 10.44
C PHE A 109 -5.63 12.25 10.43
N GLU A 110 -5.35 12.93 9.33
CA GLU A 110 -5.64 14.36 9.18
C GLU A 110 -7.11 14.64 8.89
N SER A 111 -7.83 13.73 8.21
CA SER A 111 -9.20 13.98 7.75
C SER A 111 -10.31 13.29 8.53
N GLU A 112 -10.03 12.16 9.19
CA GLU A 112 -11.08 11.29 9.76
C GLU A 112 -10.92 11.01 11.25
N GLU A 113 -9.70 11.06 11.78
CA GLU A 113 -9.45 10.78 13.19
C GLU A 113 -9.70 11.99 14.08
N TRP A 114 -10.05 11.72 15.33
CA TRP A 114 -10.38 12.76 16.32
C TRP A 114 -9.16 13.60 16.76
N ARG A 115 -7.95 13.12 16.46
CA ARG A 115 -6.69 13.87 16.59
C ARG A 115 -5.69 13.45 15.52
N PRO A 116 -4.77 14.35 15.13
CA PRO A 116 -3.63 13.96 14.32
C PRO A 116 -2.66 13.06 15.10
N LEU A 117 -1.79 12.37 14.36
CA LEU A 117 -0.61 11.75 14.94
C LEU A 117 0.30 12.83 15.57
N SER A 118 0.80 12.55 16.77
CA SER A 118 1.88 13.30 17.39
C SER A 118 3.19 13.11 16.64
N GLU A 119 4.18 13.96 16.91
CA GLU A 119 5.50 13.88 16.27
C GLU A 119 6.20 12.54 16.53
N VAL A 120 6.06 11.98 17.74
CA VAL A 120 6.63 10.67 18.06
C VAL A 120 5.95 9.56 17.26
N GLU A 121 4.62 9.62 17.11
CA GLU A 121 3.87 8.63 16.33
C GLU A 121 4.20 8.74 14.83
N LYS A 122 4.32 9.95 14.27
CA LYS A 122 4.79 10.19 12.89
C LYS A 122 6.21 9.64 12.67
N CYS A 123 7.11 9.92 13.62
CA CYS A 123 8.48 9.40 13.58
C CYS A 123 8.47 7.86 13.58
N ALA A 124 7.65 7.23 14.43
CA ALA A 124 7.51 5.78 14.49
C ALA A 124 6.97 5.19 13.19
N VAL A 125 6.00 5.84 12.53
CA VAL A 125 5.52 5.45 11.19
C VAL A 125 6.69 5.45 10.21
N GLY A 126 7.46 6.54 10.16
CA GLY A 126 8.62 6.64 9.27
C GLY A 126 9.70 5.60 9.54
N VAL A 127 10.06 5.36 10.81
CA VAL A 127 11.07 4.35 11.19
C VAL A 127 10.63 2.95 10.78
N VAL A 128 9.36 2.58 11.00
CA VAL A 128 8.85 1.26 10.60
C VAL A 128 8.89 1.07 9.09
N HIS A 129 8.50 2.09 8.32
CA HIS A 129 8.53 2.02 6.85
C HIS A 129 9.95 2.02 6.30
N MET A 130 10.87 2.80 6.88
CA MET A 130 12.29 2.76 6.52
C MET A 130 12.88 1.38 6.76
N ALA A 131 12.64 0.80 7.94
CA ALA A 131 13.13 -0.53 8.29
C ALA A 131 12.59 -1.60 7.33
N LEU A 132 11.28 -1.57 7.03
CA LEU A 132 10.69 -2.49 6.05
C LEU A 132 11.31 -2.33 4.66
N GLY A 133 11.47 -1.09 4.17
CA GLY A 133 12.06 -0.86 2.85
C GLY A 133 13.51 -1.34 2.76
N GLN A 134 14.31 -1.16 3.82
CA GLN A 134 15.66 -1.73 3.92
C GLN A 134 15.64 -3.26 3.87
N ASP A 135 14.77 -3.89 4.66
CA ASP A 135 14.66 -5.34 4.77
C ASP A 135 14.07 -6.00 3.50
N MET A 136 13.37 -5.22 2.68
CA MET A 136 12.90 -5.61 1.34
C MET A 136 13.88 -5.22 0.22
N GLU A 137 15.03 -4.65 0.56
CA GLU A 137 16.05 -4.21 -0.39
C GLU A 137 15.47 -3.26 -1.46
N ILE A 138 14.64 -2.31 -1.02
CA ILE A 138 14.07 -1.27 -1.87
C ILE A 138 15.10 -0.14 -1.98
N PRO A 139 15.56 0.21 -3.19
CA PRO A 139 16.44 1.36 -3.38
C PRO A 139 15.75 2.66 -2.99
N PHE A 140 16.37 3.43 -2.10
CA PHE A 140 15.89 4.76 -1.72
C PHE A 140 16.53 5.89 -2.52
N ASN A 141 17.32 5.59 -3.56
CA ASN A 141 18.01 6.59 -4.41
C ASN A 141 17.07 7.59 -5.11
N PHE A 142 15.77 7.32 -5.15
CA PHE A 142 14.75 8.25 -5.62
C PHE A 142 14.40 9.36 -4.61
N LEU A 143 14.78 9.17 -3.34
CA LEU A 143 14.53 10.12 -2.26
C LEU A 143 15.73 11.08 -2.10
N PRO A 144 15.49 12.40 -1.94
CA PRO A 144 16.54 13.42 -1.95
C PRO A 144 17.68 13.17 -0.95
N SER A 145 17.35 12.73 0.27
CA SER A 145 18.34 12.55 1.34
C SER A 145 18.99 11.17 1.37
N SER A 146 18.76 10.31 0.36
CA SER A 146 19.26 8.94 0.35
C SER A 146 20.78 8.80 0.45
N SER A 147 21.54 9.77 -0.07
CA SER A 147 23.00 9.79 0.00
C SER A 147 23.55 10.30 1.34
N ALA A 148 22.85 11.23 1.99
CA ALA A 148 23.26 11.86 3.25
C ALA A 148 22.63 11.20 4.49
N GLY A 149 21.56 10.43 4.30
CA GLY A 149 20.72 9.89 5.36
C GLY A 149 19.64 10.88 5.82
N TRP A 150 18.68 10.36 6.58
CA TRP A 150 17.60 11.15 7.17
C TRP A 150 17.88 11.44 8.65
N ARG A 151 17.45 12.61 9.12
CA ARG A 151 17.63 13.01 10.53
C ARG A 151 16.83 12.13 11.50
N ASP A 152 15.62 11.78 11.10
CA ASP A 152 14.65 11.03 11.90
C ASP A 152 13.62 10.36 10.97
N GLY A 153 12.68 9.61 11.56
CA GLY A 153 11.62 8.95 10.79
C GLY A 153 10.65 9.92 10.13
N ILE A 154 10.44 11.12 10.69
CA ILE A 154 9.55 12.12 10.10
C ILE A 154 10.14 12.58 8.77
N HIS A 155 11.44 12.91 8.75
CA HIS A 155 12.13 13.32 7.54
C HIS A 155 12.02 12.28 6.42
N PHE A 156 12.23 11.01 6.73
CA PHE A 156 12.05 9.92 5.76
C PHE A 156 10.61 9.79 5.28
N ALA A 157 9.65 9.79 6.22
CA ALA A 157 8.23 9.67 5.88
C ALA A 157 7.76 10.81 4.98
N THR A 158 8.22 12.04 5.22
CA THR A 158 7.92 13.20 4.39
C THR A 158 8.47 13.04 2.98
N GLU A 159 9.76 12.70 2.82
CA GLU A 159 10.33 12.51 1.49
C GLU A 159 9.64 11.37 0.72
N LEU A 160 9.38 10.25 1.40
CA LEU A 160 8.70 9.10 0.81
C LEU A 160 7.26 9.45 0.38
N ARG A 161 6.50 10.14 1.23
CA ARG A 161 5.14 10.62 0.91
C ARG A 161 5.16 11.55 -0.29
N ASP A 162 6.04 12.54 -0.28
CA ASP A 162 6.08 13.58 -1.31
C ASP A 162 6.55 12.99 -2.66
N TRP A 163 7.50 12.06 -2.62
CA TRP A 163 7.89 11.30 -3.81
C TRP A 163 6.73 10.46 -4.36
N THR A 164 6.00 9.77 -3.47
CA THR A 164 4.86 8.92 -3.86
C THR A 164 3.79 9.72 -4.55
N LEU A 165 3.36 10.85 -3.98
CA LEU A 165 2.34 11.71 -4.58
C LEU A 165 2.75 12.23 -5.97
N ARG A 166 4.02 12.61 -6.14
CA ARG A 166 4.54 13.03 -7.46
C ARG A 166 4.58 11.87 -8.45
N TYR A 167 5.00 10.69 -8.01
CA TYR A 167 5.02 9.50 -8.85
C TYR A 167 3.61 9.13 -9.30
N GLU A 168 2.66 9.04 -8.37
CA GLU A 168 1.25 8.78 -8.64
C GLU A 168 0.69 9.75 -9.69
N ALA A 169 0.90 11.07 -9.52
CA ALA A 169 0.45 12.09 -10.46
C ALA A 169 1.02 11.93 -11.88
N ASN A 170 2.21 11.33 -12.02
CA ASN A 170 2.88 11.16 -13.32
C ASN A 170 2.51 9.85 -14.02
N VAL A 171 2.21 8.79 -13.25
CA VAL A 171 2.10 7.42 -13.81
C VAL A 171 0.75 6.76 -13.63
N ALA A 172 -0.08 7.21 -12.68
CA ALA A 172 -1.38 6.62 -12.43
C ALA A 172 -2.34 7.06 -13.53
N LEU A 173 -2.51 6.21 -14.53
CA LEU A 173 -3.35 6.45 -15.69
C LEU A 173 -4.40 5.35 -15.79
N PRO A 174 -5.61 5.66 -16.30
CA PRO A 174 -6.64 4.65 -16.48
C PRO A 174 -6.24 3.67 -17.60
N THR A 175 -6.19 2.38 -17.26
CA THR A 175 -6.04 1.30 -18.23
C THR A 175 -7.06 0.19 -17.97
N GLU A 176 -7.28 -0.67 -18.96
CA GLU A 176 -8.15 -1.84 -18.82
C GLU A 176 -7.72 -2.76 -17.65
N ALA A 177 -6.40 -2.85 -17.41
CA ALA A 177 -5.86 -3.65 -16.31
C ALA A 177 -6.20 -3.03 -14.94
N ASN A 178 -6.19 -1.70 -14.80
CA ASN A 178 -6.58 -1.01 -13.56
C ASN A 178 -8.07 -1.22 -13.26
N ASP A 179 -8.92 -1.02 -14.26
CA ASP A 179 -10.37 -1.20 -14.12
C ASP A 179 -10.74 -2.67 -13.81
N ARG A 180 -10.07 -3.64 -14.46
CA ARG A 180 -10.22 -5.06 -14.11
C ARG A 180 -9.76 -5.36 -12.68
N TYR A 181 -8.74 -4.67 -12.18
CA TYR A 181 -8.26 -4.83 -10.82
C TYR A 181 -9.34 -4.51 -9.80
N VAL A 182 -9.97 -3.35 -9.94
CA VAL A 182 -11.06 -2.89 -9.07
C VAL A 182 -12.25 -3.81 -9.15
N ARG A 183 -12.66 -4.22 -10.37
CA ARG A 183 -13.81 -5.11 -10.55
C ARG A 183 -13.67 -6.41 -9.76
N VAL A 184 -12.50 -7.03 -9.78
CA VAL A 184 -12.26 -8.26 -9.01
C VAL A 184 -12.42 -8.03 -7.50
N TYR A 185 -11.98 -6.87 -7.00
CA TYR A 185 -12.18 -6.49 -5.61
C TYR A 185 -13.66 -6.26 -5.27
N VAL A 186 -14.37 -5.45 -6.06
CA VAL A 186 -15.79 -5.10 -5.84
C VAL A 186 -16.70 -6.33 -5.99
N ASP A 187 -16.51 -7.09 -7.07
CA ASP A 187 -17.31 -8.29 -7.37
C ASP A 187 -16.99 -9.44 -6.41
N GLY A 188 -15.75 -9.53 -5.91
CA GLY A 188 -15.31 -10.56 -4.97
C GLY A 188 -15.90 -10.40 -3.57
N ILE A 189 -16.17 -9.18 -3.13
CA ILE A 189 -16.77 -8.91 -1.81
C ILE A 189 -18.27 -9.23 -1.82
N PHE A 190 -18.97 -8.98 -2.94
CA PHE A 190 -20.42 -9.21 -3.01
C PHE A 190 -20.90 -9.77 -4.36
N PRO A 191 -20.72 -11.08 -4.62
CA PRO A 191 -21.03 -11.69 -5.91
C PRO A 191 -22.53 -11.63 -6.29
N ARG A 192 -23.41 -11.39 -5.30
CA ARG A 192 -24.88 -11.34 -5.47
C ARG A 192 -25.43 -9.92 -5.68
N LEU A 193 -24.60 -8.89 -5.78
CA LEU A 193 -25.10 -7.53 -6.03
C LEU A 193 -25.60 -7.36 -7.46
N THR A 194 -26.69 -6.59 -7.61
CA THR A 194 -27.17 -6.12 -8.91
C THR A 194 -26.21 -5.08 -9.49
N THR A 195 -26.26 -4.86 -10.81
CA THR A 195 -25.40 -3.89 -11.51
C THR A 195 -25.48 -2.49 -10.90
N GLY A 196 -26.69 -2.01 -10.55
CA GLY A 196 -26.88 -0.71 -9.90
C GLY A 196 -26.20 -0.62 -8.54
N MET A 197 -26.31 -1.66 -7.71
CA MET A 197 -25.65 -1.71 -6.40
C MET A 197 -24.12 -1.76 -6.53
N ARG A 198 -23.59 -2.48 -7.52
CA ARG A 198 -22.14 -2.52 -7.78
C ARG A 198 -21.61 -1.15 -8.19
N MET A 199 -22.33 -0.42 -9.04
CA MET A 199 -21.95 0.94 -9.42
C MET A 199 -21.95 1.90 -8.23
N LEU A 200 -22.95 1.80 -7.35
CA LEU A 200 -22.98 2.60 -6.12
C LEU A 200 -21.80 2.27 -5.21
N LEU A 201 -21.53 0.98 -4.97
CA LEU A 201 -20.40 0.53 -4.15
C LEU A 201 -19.05 0.99 -4.72
N ARG A 202 -18.87 0.93 -6.05
CA ARG A 202 -17.67 1.43 -6.71
C ARG A 202 -17.50 2.94 -6.47
N LYS A 203 -18.57 3.73 -6.56
CA LYS A 203 -18.51 5.18 -6.24
C LYS A 203 -18.13 5.45 -4.79
N ILE A 204 -18.66 4.66 -3.85
CA ILE A 204 -18.33 4.77 -2.42
C ILE A 204 -16.84 4.46 -2.20
N ILE A 205 -16.34 3.35 -2.75
CA ILE A 205 -14.90 3.01 -2.67
C ILE A 205 -14.06 4.09 -3.36
N GLY A 206 -14.50 4.59 -4.51
CA GLY A 206 -13.85 5.69 -5.22
C GLY A 206 -13.77 6.96 -4.39
N SER A 207 -14.79 7.31 -3.60
CA SER A 207 -14.75 8.50 -2.74
C SER A 207 -13.68 8.44 -1.65
N GLU A 208 -13.24 7.23 -1.27
CA GLU A 208 -12.17 7.02 -0.30
C GLU A 208 -10.77 7.22 -0.88
N LEU A 209 -10.63 7.23 -2.21
CA LEU A 209 -9.37 7.46 -2.91
C LEU A 209 -9.16 8.95 -3.18
N ASP A 210 -7.90 9.38 -3.25
CA ASP A 210 -7.54 10.68 -3.82
C ASP A 210 -7.96 10.78 -5.30
N SER A 211 -8.00 12.00 -5.84
CA SER A 211 -8.50 12.24 -7.20
C SER A 211 -7.71 11.50 -8.27
N VAL A 212 -6.38 11.40 -8.12
CA VAL A 212 -5.50 10.75 -9.09
C VAL A 212 -5.79 9.26 -9.15
N MET A 213 -5.85 8.61 -7.97
CA MET A 213 -6.15 7.18 -7.91
C MET A 213 -7.58 6.86 -8.29
N ARG A 214 -8.54 7.71 -7.94
CA ARG A 214 -9.94 7.55 -8.36
C ARG A 214 -10.08 7.57 -9.88
N GLU A 215 -9.38 8.47 -10.56
CA GLU A 215 -9.39 8.53 -12.02
C GLU A 215 -8.71 7.31 -12.64
N SER A 216 -7.54 6.92 -12.14
CA SER A 216 -6.79 5.77 -12.65
C SER A 216 -7.53 4.43 -12.48
N LEU A 217 -8.23 4.26 -11.36
CA LEU A 217 -8.95 3.03 -11.02
C LEU A 217 -10.36 2.97 -11.66
N GLY A 218 -10.88 4.09 -12.17
CA GLY A 218 -12.20 4.23 -12.83
C GLY A 218 -13.39 4.00 -11.90
#